data_AF-A0A075HVQ9-F1
#
_entry.id   AF-A0A075HVQ9-F1
#
_cell.length_a   1.000
_cell.length_b   1.000
_cell.length_c   1.000
_cell.angle_alpha   90.00
_cell.angle_beta   90.00
_cell.angle_gamma   90.00
#
_symmetry.space_group_name_H-M   'P 1'
#
loop_
_entity.id
_entity.type
_entity.pdbx_description
1 polymer ?
#
loop_
_entity_poly.entity_id
_entity_poly.type
_entity_poly.pdbx_seq_one_letter_code
_entity_poly.pdbx_strand_id
1 'polypeptide(L)' 'MDKQKKNKRNVIILLASLWLISTLPLPWLFTSPDITQDQIINLMPIIGIISIPFIILGIAWTLKPELTT' A
#
# COMPACT_ATOMS: atom_id res chain seq x y z
N MET A 1 -28.65 -12.01 -0.03
CA MET A 1 -27.39 -11.29 0.24
C MET A 1 -27.03 -10.49 -1.00
N ASP A 2 -27.09 -9.17 -0.87
CA ASP A 2 -27.14 -8.21 -1.97
C ASP A 2 -25.88 -8.22 -2.84
N LYS A 3 -26.06 -8.42 -4.16
CA LYS A 3 -25.00 -8.48 -5.18
C LYS A 3 -24.02 -7.29 -5.10
N GLN A 4 -24.54 -6.14 -4.67
CA GLN A 4 -23.81 -4.88 -4.41
C GLN A 4 -22.72 -5.01 -3.33
N LYS A 5 -23.01 -5.69 -2.20
CA LYS A 5 -22.01 -5.90 -1.12
C LYS A 5 -20.87 -6.83 -1.56
N LYS A 6 -21.17 -7.78 -2.44
CA LYS A 6 -20.18 -8.74 -2.96
C LYS A 6 -19.18 -8.06 -3.89
N ASN A 7 -19.64 -7.13 -4.74
CA ASN A 7 -18.78 -6.38 -5.65
C ASN A 7 -17.86 -5.41 -4.90
N LYS A 8 -18.37 -4.69 -3.88
CA LYS A 8 -17.52 -3.82 -3.03
C LYS A 8 -16.36 -4.61 -2.41
N ARG A 9 -16.64 -5.77 -1.81
CA ARG A 9 -15.63 -6.68 -1.24
C ARG A 9 -14.56 -7.12 -2.24
N ASN A 10 -14.95 -7.45 -3.48
CA ASN A 10 -13.98 -7.84 -4.50
C ASN A 10 -13.02 -6.69 -4.88
N VAL A 11 -13.51 -5.45 -4.93
CA VAL A 11 -12.66 -4.28 -5.18
C VAL A 11 -11.66 -4.09 -4.04
N ILE A 12 -12.09 -4.25 -2.79
CA ILE A 12 -11.20 -4.18 -1.60
C ILE A 12 -10.05 -5.20 -1.70
N ILE A 13 -10.40 -6.44 -2.02
CA ILE A 13 -9.45 -7.55 -2.10
C ILE A 13 -8.47 -7.32 -3.26
N LEU A 14 -8.95 -6.83 -4.40
CA LEU A 14 -8.10 -6.48 -5.54
C LEU A 14 -7.11 -5.35 -5.19
N LEU A 15 -7.59 -4.30 -4.51
CA LEU A 15 -6.75 -3.17 -4.11
C LEU A 15 -5.69 -3.59 -3.09
N ALA A 16 -6.07 -4.42 -2.11
CA ALA A 16 -5.15 -4.97 -1.11
C ALA A 16 -4.09 -5.89 -1.74
N SER A 17 -4.49 -6.74 -2.69
CA SER A 17 -3.55 -7.60 -3.42
C SER A 17 -2.57 -6.81 -4.30
N LEU A 18 -3.05 -5.77 -5.01
CA LEU A 18 -2.20 -4.88 -5.79
C LEU A 18 -1.22 -4.11 -4.90
N TRP A 19 -1.68 -3.65 -3.73
CA TRP A 19 -0.82 -3.00 -2.74
C TRP A 19 0.26 -3.95 -2.22
N LEU A 20 -0.11 -5.19 -1.87
CA LEU A 20 0.82 -6.19 -1.34
C LEU A 20 1.90 -6.54 -2.38
N ILE A 21 1.52 -6.71 -3.65
CA ILE A 21 2.45 -6.94 -4.77
C ILE A 21 3.38 -5.73 -4.99
N SER A 22 2.84 -4.50 -4.91
CA SER A 22 3.64 -3.27 -5.06
C SER A 22 4.60 -3.03 -3.89
N THR A 23 4.26 -3.47 -2.67
CA THR A 23 5.13 -3.36 -1.48
C THR A 23 6.08 -4.55 -1.33
N LEU A 24 5.85 -5.67 -2.01
CA LEU A 24 6.71 -6.84 -1.94
C LEU A 24 8.17 -6.59 -2.39
N PRO A 25 8.45 -5.79 -3.44
CA PRO A 25 9.84 -5.50 -3.80
C PRO A 25 10.52 -4.54 -2.81
N LEU A 26 9.77 -3.78 -2.01
CA LEU A 26 10.31 -2.73 -1.14
C LEU A 26 11.35 -3.26 -0.13
N PRO A 27 11.13 -4.37 0.60
CA PRO A 27 12.15 -4.89 1.51
C PRO A 27 13.36 -5.49 0.78
N TRP A 28 13.16 -5.98 -0.45
CA TRP A 28 14.20 -6.58 -1.29
C TRP A 28 15.12 -5.49 -1.87
N LEU A 29 14.61 -4.27 -2.02
CA LEU A 29 15.41 -3.07 -2.33
C LEU A 29 16.41 -2.69 -1.22
N PHE A 30 16.38 -3.33 -0.04
CA PHE A 30 17.39 -3.11 1.00
C PHE A 30 18.39 -4.26 1.12
N THR A 31 18.14 -5.40 0.45
CA THR A 31 19.03 -6.58 0.49
C THR A 31 19.94 -6.72 -0.71
N SER A 32 19.78 -5.87 -1.74
CA SER A 32 20.67 -5.87 -2.90
C SER A 32 22.09 -5.49 -2.45
N PRO A 33 23.14 -6.19 -2.92
CA PRO A 33 24.52 -5.87 -2.54
C PRO A 33 25.06 -4.59 -3.19
N ASP A 34 24.39 -4.06 -4.22
CA ASP A 34 24.85 -2.92 -5.03
C ASP A 34 24.29 -1.54 -4.60
N ILE A 35 23.57 -1.48 -3.48
CA ILE A 35 22.97 -0.24 -2.96
C ILE A 35 23.93 0.41 -1.98
N THR A 36 24.35 1.62 -2.32
CA THR A 36 25.22 2.44 -1.47
C THR A 36 24.43 2.94 -0.25
N GLN A 37 25.11 3.12 0.89
CA GLN A 37 24.47 3.62 2.12
C GLN A 37 23.73 4.95 1.90
N ASP A 38 24.28 5.82 1.05
CA ASP A 38 23.66 7.08 0.63
C ASP A 38 22.33 6.87 -0.12
N GLN A 39 22.23 5.82 -0.96
CA GLN A 39 20.98 5.51 -1.64
C GLN A 39 19.91 5.03 -0.66
N ILE A 40 20.27 4.24 0.35
CA ILE A 40 19.32 3.80 1.40
C ILE A 40 18.82 5.00 2.21
N ILE A 41 19.72 5.90 2.61
CA ILE A 41 19.38 7.11 3.37
C ILE A 41 18.48 8.04 2.56
N ASN A 42 18.69 8.14 1.24
CA ASN A 42 17.86 8.99 0.38
C ASN A 42 16.52 8.33 0.01
N LEU A 43 16.48 7.00 -0.12
CA LEU A 43 15.30 6.26 -0.57
C LEU A 43 14.30 5.97 0.57
N MET A 44 14.79 5.80 1.81
CA MET A 44 13.96 5.51 2.97
C MET A 44 12.91 6.59 3.28
N PRO A 45 13.23 7.91 3.24
CA PRO A 45 12.22 8.96 3.37
C PRO A 45 11.21 8.99 2.23
N ILE A 46 11.66 8.75 0.99
CA ILE A 46 10.82 8.77 -0.21
C ILE A 46 9.76 7.66 -0.12
N ILE A 47 10.17 6.45 0.25
CA ILE A 47 9.28 5.31 0.49
C ILE A 47 8.29 5.64 1.61
N GLY A 48 8.76 6.23 2.71
CA GLY A 48 7.92 6.69 3.81
C GLY A 48 6.83 7.65 3.33
N ILE A 49 7.17 8.67 2.54
CA ILE A 49 6.23 9.66 2.01
C ILE A 49 5.22 9.03 1.04
N ILE A 50 5.69 8.19 0.11
CA ILE A 50 4.81 7.51 -0.86
C ILE A 50 3.80 6.60 -0.14
N SER A 51 4.16 6.03 1.03
CA SER A 51 3.27 5.17 1.81
C SER A 51 2.12 5.90 2.51
N ILE A 52 2.26 7.21 2.80
CA ILE A 52 1.28 8.02 3.55
C ILE A 52 -0.14 7.96 2.96
N PRO A 53 -0.38 8.21 1.65
CA PRO A 53 -1.73 8.14 1.09
C PRO A 53 -2.37 6.75 1.21
N PHE A 54 -1.57 5.67 1.17
CA PHE A 54 -2.08 4.30 1.32
C PHE A 54 -2.46 3.98 2.78
N ILE A 55 -1.67 4.46 3.74
CA ILE A 55 -1.99 4.33 5.17
C ILE A 55 -3.26 5.12 5.50
N ILE A 56 -3.36 6.37 5.04
CA ILE A 56 -4.55 7.21 5.23
C ILE A 56 -5.77 6.56 4.59
N LEU A 57 -5.65 6.02 3.38
CA LEU A 57 -6.75 5.34 2.70
C LEU A 57 -7.19 4.07 3.45
N GLY A 58 -6.24 3.27 3.96
CA GLY A 58 -6.53 2.10 4.80
C GLY A 58 -7.25 2.44 6.10
N ILE A 59 -6.83 3.52 6.77
CA ILE A 59 -7.47 4.03 7.99
C ILE A 59 -8.86 4.60 7.67
N ALA A 60 -8.98 5.42 6.63
CA ALA A 60 -10.26 5.98 6.21
C ALA A 60 -11.26 4.87 5.86
N TRP A 61 -10.78 3.79 5.22
CA TRP A 61 -11.58 2.59 4.95
C TRP A 61 -11.96 1.79 6.19
N THR A 62 -11.12 1.72 7.22
CA THR A 62 -11.47 0.99 8.45
C THR A 62 -12.48 1.76 9.31
N LEU A 63 -12.39 3.09 9.33
CA LEU A 63 -13.24 3.95 10.15
C LEU A 63 -14.59 4.24 9.49
N LYS A 64 -14.59 4.64 8.22
CA LYS A 64 -15.79 5.02 7.46
C LYS A 64 -15.62 4.63 5.99
N PRO A 65 -15.81 3.34 5.65
CA PRO A 65 -15.65 2.84 4.28
C PRO A 65 -16.62 3.50 3.27
N GLU A 66 -17.64 4.19 3.76
CA GLU A 66 -18.64 4.94 2.99
C GLU A 66 -18.19 6.34 2.53
N LEU A 67 -17.16 6.94 3.14
CA LEU A 67 -16.63 8.27 2.77
C LEU A 67 -15.54 8.22 1.69
N THR A 68 -15.12 7.01 1.35
CA THR A 68 -14.01 6.71 0.43
C THR A 68 -14.48 5.79 -0.71
N THR A 69 -15.78 5.78 -0.99
CA THR A 69 -16.40 5.18 -2.18
C THR A 69 -16.32 6.13 -3.36
#